data_AF-A0A7S2FSN0-F1
#
_entry.id   AF-A0A7S2FSN0-F1
#
_cell.length_a   1.000
_cell.length_b   1.000
_cell.length_c   1.000
_cell.angle_alpha   90.00
_cell.angle_beta   90.00
_cell.angle_gamma   90.00
#
_symmetry.space_group_name_H-M   'P 1'
#
loop_
_entity.id
_entity.type
_entity.pdbx_description
1 polymer ?
#
loop_
_entity_poly.entity_id
_entity_poly.type
_entity_poly.pdbx_seq_one_letter_code
_entity_poly.pdbx_strand_id
1 'polypeptide(L)'
;VAGLDPLLAAVSKVALSHGGDVTSSGLGGALLKVNGRELLQIGGKSPPSGSDSEVPCDHQQVASVAASLSFPTGALSVICWTDGPFPGGAYEVSTGRHWVLKLPPLPDPVMSPVGAGDATAAATFHAWQLLASSDDGMSEQTLPAAVRAFTFGLACGGASCLTSQNSEFDLNLALSLFHSAEITEQ
;
A
#
# COMPACT_ATOMS: atom_id res chain seq x y z
N VAL A 1 -7.10 -14.95 8.21
CA VAL A 1 -5.87 -15.58 7.64
C VAL A 1 -5.21 -16.37 8.74
N ALA A 2 -5.18 -17.71 8.66
CA ALA A 2 -4.41 -18.48 9.63
C ALA A 2 -2.92 -18.13 9.46
N GLY A 3 -2.30 -17.55 10.50
CA GLY A 3 -0.84 -17.32 10.54
C GLY A 3 -0.36 -15.87 10.59
N LEU A 4 -1.23 -14.86 10.37
CA LEU A 4 -0.87 -13.45 10.60
C LEU A 4 -1.00 -13.05 12.08
N ASP A 5 -1.82 -13.77 12.85
CA ASP A 5 -2.12 -13.44 14.24
C ASP A 5 -0.89 -13.32 15.15
N PRO A 6 0.12 -14.21 15.06
CA PRO A 6 1.33 -14.07 15.87
C PRO A 6 2.14 -12.81 15.53
N LEU A 7 2.20 -12.45 14.24
CA LEU A 7 2.89 -11.25 13.78
C LEU A 7 2.16 -9.99 14.24
N LEU A 8 0.85 -9.95 14.05
CA LEU A 8 0.01 -8.82 14.47
C LEU A 8 0.03 -8.66 15.98
N ALA A 9 0.01 -9.75 16.74
CA ALA A 9 0.16 -9.72 18.19
C ALA A 9 1.55 -9.20 18.61
N ALA A 10 2.61 -9.52 17.87
CA ALA A 10 3.94 -8.97 18.11
C ALA A 10 3.99 -7.47 17.81
N VAL A 11 3.41 -7.04 16.69
CA VAL A 11 3.31 -5.61 16.31
C VAL A 11 2.50 -4.84 17.35
N SER A 12 1.33 -5.33 17.75
CA SER A 12 0.53 -4.72 18.82
C SER A 12 1.32 -4.56 20.12
N LYS A 13 2.09 -5.58 20.53
CA LYS A 13 2.91 -5.49 21.74
C LYS A 13 3.97 -4.40 21.64
N VAL A 14 4.63 -4.27 20.49
CA VAL A 14 5.64 -3.23 20.24
C VAL A 14 5.00 -1.84 20.21
N ALA A 15 3.86 -1.71 19.54
CA ALA A 15 3.09 -0.46 19.49
C ALA A 15 2.68 0.02 20.88
N LEU A 16 2.19 -0.90 21.73
CA LEU A 16 1.76 -0.60 23.10
C LEU A 16 2.95 -0.36 24.06
N SER A 17 4.11 -0.97 23.83
CA SER A 17 5.26 -0.85 24.74
C SER A 17 6.03 0.47 24.61
N HIS A 18 5.85 1.21 23.51
CA HIS A 18 6.50 2.51 23.31
C HIS A 18 5.76 3.70 23.93
N GLY A 19 4.77 3.45 24.81
CA GLY A 19 4.12 4.51 25.58
C GLY A 19 3.24 5.46 24.76
N GLY A 20 2.92 5.09 23.51
CA GLY A 20 1.94 5.81 22.71
C GLY A 20 0.58 5.67 23.36
N ASP A 21 0.09 6.75 23.96
CA ASP A 21 -1.33 6.92 24.19
C ASP A 21 -2.02 6.70 22.84
N VAL A 22 -2.74 5.58 22.74
CA VAL A 22 -3.41 5.08 21.52
C VAL A 22 -4.36 6.13 20.94
N THR A 23 -4.65 7.19 21.71
CA THR A 23 -5.55 8.27 21.36
C THR A 23 -4.88 9.54 20.82
N SER A 24 -3.55 9.74 20.91
CA SER A 24 -2.97 11.08 20.69
C SER A 24 -1.75 11.22 19.77
N SER A 25 -1.20 10.15 19.17
CA SER A 25 -0.27 10.32 18.02
C SER A 25 -0.37 9.15 17.03
N GLY A 26 -0.84 9.45 15.81
CA GLY A 26 -1.28 8.50 14.77
C GLY A 26 -0.19 7.66 14.08
N LEU A 27 0.85 7.22 14.81
CA LEU A 27 2.01 6.51 14.26
C LEU A 27 2.22 5.08 14.81
N GLY A 28 1.19 4.50 15.45
CA GLY A 28 1.35 3.24 16.20
C GLY A 28 1.11 1.90 15.48
N GLY A 29 0.72 1.86 14.20
CA GLY A 29 0.35 0.60 13.54
C GLY A 29 1.26 0.21 12.37
N ALA A 30 1.20 -1.04 11.94
CA ALA A 30 1.84 -1.51 10.72
C ALA A 30 1.05 -1.13 9.45
N LEU A 31 1.72 -1.20 8.30
CA LEU A 31 1.11 -1.16 6.97
C LEU A 31 1.19 -2.57 6.37
N LEU A 32 0.06 -3.09 5.93
CA LEU A 32 0.00 -4.37 5.22
C LEU A 32 -0.04 -4.10 3.73
N LYS A 33 1.01 -4.51 3.02
CA LYS A 33 1.04 -4.49 1.56
C LYS A 33 0.73 -5.90 1.04
N VAL A 34 -0.26 -6.02 0.15
CA VAL A 34 -0.73 -7.30 -0.40
C VAL A 34 -1.10 -7.14 -1.88
N ASN A 35 -1.12 -8.21 -2.67
CA ASN A 35 -1.72 -8.14 -4.01
C ASN A 35 -3.26 -8.11 -3.90
N GLY A 36 -3.95 -7.38 -4.78
CA GLY A 36 -5.41 -7.28 -4.77
C GLY A 36 -6.10 -8.64 -4.83
N ARG A 37 -5.57 -9.58 -5.64
CA ARG A 37 -6.09 -10.95 -5.76
C ARG A 37 -5.84 -11.78 -4.52
N GLU A 38 -4.66 -11.64 -3.92
CA GLU A 38 -4.34 -12.27 -2.63
C GLU A 38 -5.30 -11.77 -1.54
N LEU A 39 -5.59 -10.46 -1.52
CA LEU A 39 -6.52 -9.87 -0.58
C LEU A 39 -7.95 -10.43 -0.76
N LEU A 40 -8.43 -10.55 -1.99
CA LEU A 40 -9.72 -11.19 -2.28
C LEU A 40 -9.75 -12.64 -1.77
N GLN A 41 -8.71 -13.43 -2.04
CA GLN A 41 -8.60 -14.81 -1.56
C GLN A 41 -8.59 -14.90 -0.04
N ILE A 42 -7.84 -14.01 0.62
CA ILE A 42 -7.81 -13.87 2.09
C ILE A 42 -9.22 -13.61 2.65
N GLY A 43 -10.03 -12.80 1.97
CA GLY A 43 -11.42 -12.53 2.32
C GLY A 43 -12.43 -13.59 1.89
N GLY A 44 -11.98 -14.74 1.37
CA GLY A 44 -12.86 -15.80 0.87
C GLY A 44 -13.64 -15.43 -0.40
N LYS A 45 -13.15 -14.46 -1.17
CA LYS A 45 -13.69 -14.09 -2.49
C LYS A 45 -12.85 -14.73 -3.59
N SER A 46 -13.50 -15.08 -4.69
CA SER A 46 -12.80 -15.54 -5.89
C SER A 46 -12.19 -14.33 -6.60
N PRO A 47 -10.87 -14.31 -6.88
CA PRO A 47 -10.28 -13.28 -7.71
C PRO A 47 -10.79 -13.40 -9.16
N PRO A 48 -10.65 -12.35 -9.99
CA PRO A 48 -11.01 -12.43 -11.41
C PRO A 48 -10.28 -13.57 -12.12
N SER A 49 -10.94 -14.25 -13.07
CA SER A 49 -10.26 -15.24 -13.91
C SER A 49 -9.25 -14.56 -14.85
N GLY A 50 -8.06 -15.13 -15.02
CA GLY A 50 -7.00 -14.60 -15.89
C GLY A 50 -5.76 -14.13 -15.13
N SER A 51 -4.78 -13.56 -15.85
CA SER A 51 -3.57 -13.00 -15.26
C SER A 51 -3.83 -11.67 -14.55
N ASP A 52 -3.08 -11.42 -13.49
CA ASP A 52 -2.99 -10.13 -12.78
C ASP A 52 -2.44 -8.98 -13.63
N SER A 53 -1.83 -9.29 -14.78
CA SER A 53 -1.36 -8.30 -15.75
C SER A 53 -2.40 -7.97 -16.83
N GLU A 54 -3.51 -8.71 -16.88
CA GLU A 54 -4.51 -8.62 -17.96
C GLU A 54 -5.90 -8.21 -17.48
N VAL A 55 -6.28 -8.62 -16.27
CA VAL A 55 -7.63 -8.38 -15.75
C VAL A 55 -7.54 -7.66 -14.39
N PRO A 56 -8.10 -6.44 -14.26
CA PRO A 56 -8.10 -5.70 -13.01
C PRO A 56 -8.99 -6.36 -11.97
N CYS A 57 -8.65 -6.17 -10.70
CA CYS A 57 -9.57 -6.39 -9.60
C CYS A 57 -10.62 -5.25 -9.54
N ASP A 58 -11.83 -5.58 -9.07
CA ASP A 58 -12.81 -4.55 -8.71
C ASP A 58 -12.37 -3.88 -7.40
N HIS A 59 -11.97 -2.61 -7.48
CA HIS A 59 -11.49 -1.86 -6.31
C HIS A 59 -12.53 -1.77 -5.18
N GLN A 60 -13.82 -1.68 -5.49
CA GLN A 60 -14.86 -1.67 -4.45
C GLN A 60 -14.94 -3.02 -3.75
N GLN A 61 -14.79 -4.11 -4.48
CA GLN A 61 -14.74 -5.45 -3.90
C GLN A 61 -13.50 -5.65 -3.03
N VAL A 62 -12.33 -5.20 -3.50
CA VAL A 62 -11.07 -5.30 -2.74
C VAL A 62 -11.15 -4.46 -1.46
N ALA A 63 -11.65 -3.23 -1.55
CA ALA A 63 -11.84 -2.35 -0.39
C ALA A 63 -12.88 -2.93 0.61
N SER A 64 -13.97 -3.51 0.11
CA SER A 64 -14.97 -4.19 0.94
C SER A 64 -14.36 -5.38 1.70
N VAL A 65 -13.47 -6.15 1.05
CA VAL A 65 -12.73 -7.22 1.72
C VAL A 65 -11.78 -6.64 2.77
N ALA A 66 -11.01 -5.60 2.45
CA ALA A 66 -10.12 -4.92 3.40
C ALA A 66 -10.88 -4.47 4.66
N ALA A 67 -12.07 -3.87 4.49
CA ALA A 67 -12.94 -3.43 5.56
C ALA A 67 -13.50 -4.59 6.42
N SER A 68 -13.65 -5.77 5.84
CA SER A 68 -14.16 -6.96 6.55
C SER A 68 -13.10 -7.67 7.38
N LEU A 69 -11.81 -7.38 7.17
CA LEU A 69 -10.73 -7.99 7.93
C LEU A 69 -10.64 -7.37 9.31
N SER A 70 -10.74 -8.21 10.34
CA SER A 70 -10.52 -7.81 11.72
C SER A 70 -9.08 -8.06 12.13
N PHE A 71 -8.48 -7.07 12.78
CA PHE A 71 -7.13 -7.14 13.32
C PHE A 71 -7.15 -6.76 14.79
N PRO A 72 -6.20 -7.26 15.61
CA PRO A 72 -6.04 -6.76 16.97
C PRO A 72 -5.92 -5.23 16.98
N THR A 73 -6.62 -4.58 17.91
CA THR A 73 -6.69 -3.12 17.98
C THR A 73 -5.29 -2.50 18.00
N GLY A 74 -5.06 -1.51 17.13
CA GLY A 74 -3.79 -0.79 17.03
C GLY A 74 -2.66 -1.55 16.32
N ALA A 75 -2.86 -2.80 15.88
CA ALA A 75 -1.82 -3.55 15.15
C ALA A 75 -1.56 -2.99 13.74
N LEU A 76 -2.63 -2.56 13.07
CA LEU A 76 -2.61 -2.22 11.65
C LEU A 76 -3.28 -0.87 11.43
N SER A 77 -2.58 0.04 10.76
CA SER A 77 -3.11 1.36 10.42
C SER A 77 -3.76 1.37 9.03
N VAL A 78 -3.10 0.72 8.06
CA VAL A 78 -3.52 0.77 6.65
C VAL A 78 -3.31 -0.58 5.98
N ILE A 79 -4.28 -0.99 5.16
CA ILE A 79 -4.16 -2.10 4.22
C ILE A 79 -3.99 -1.51 2.83
N CYS A 80 -2.84 -1.75 2.22
CA CYS A 80 -2.49 -1.30 0.89
C CYS A 80 -2.47 -2.47 -0.07
N TRP A 81 -2.99 -2.29 -1.28
CA TRP A 81 -2.93 -3.32 -2.31
C TRP A 81 -2.36 -2.84 -3.64
N THR A 82 -1.63 -3.74 -4.29
CA THR A 82 -1.13 -3.60 -5.67
C THR A 82 -2.00 -4.41 -6.63
N ASP A 83 -2.16 -3.98 -7.88
CA ASP A 83 -2.94 -4.71 -8.88
C ASP A 83 -2.25 -4.72 -10.26
N GLY A 84 -0.94 -5.02 -10.27
CA GLY A 84 -0.16 -5.06 -11.50
C GLY A 84 -0.15 -3.71 -12.24
N PRO A 85 -0.49 -3.65 -13.54
CA PRO A 85 -0.57 -2.42 -14.31
C PRO A 85 -1.84 -1.59 -14.00
N PHE A 86 -2.76 -2.12 -13.20
CA PHE A 86 -4.01 -1.47 -12.84
C PHE A 86 -3.86 -0.65 -11.55
N PRO A 87 -4.84 0.23 -11.22
CA PRO A 87 -4.76 1.03 -10.02
C PRO A 87 -4.59 0.18 -8.74
N GLY A 88 -3.70 0.62 -7.86
CA GLY A 88 -3.64 0.08 -6.50
C GLY A 88 -4.68 0.76 -5.60
N GLY A 89 -4.58 0.50 -4.31
CA GLY A 89 -5.37 1.24 -3.34
C GLY A 89 -4.90 1.11 -1.91
N ALA A 90 -5.55 1.87 -1.04
CA ALA A 90 -5.29 1.87 0.39
C ALA A 90 -6.59 2.00 1.17
N TYR A 91 -6.71 1.28 2.28
CA TYR A 91 -7.82 1.31 3.21
C TYR A 91 -7.30 1.67 4.61
N GLU A 92 -7.76 2.78 5.16
CA GLU A 92 -7.41 3.24 6.51
C GLU A 92 -8.34 2.58 7.54
N VAL A 93 -7.76 1.75 8.42
CA VAL A 93 -8.53 0.88 9.33
C VAL A 93 -9.32 1.68 10.37
N SER A 94 -8.79 2.83 10.82
CA SER A 94 -9.39 3.63 11.89
C SER A 94 -10.62 4.43 11.43
N THR A 95 -10.61 4.93 10.20
CA THR A 95 -11.66 5.81 9.66
C THR A 95 -12.59 5.10 8.68
N GLY A 96 -12.15 3.96 8.14
CA GLY A 96 -12.84 3.25 7.06
C GLY A 96 -12.73 3.94 5.70
N ARG A 97 -11.96 5.02 5.59
CA ARG A 97 -11.70 5.71 4.32
C ARG A 97 -10.83 4.84 3.41
N HIS A 98 -11.03 5.00 2.10
CA HIS A 98 -10.23 4.30 1.12
C HIS A 98 -9.94 5.14 -0.11
N TRP A 99 -8.80 4.84 -0.73
CA TRP A 99 -8.31 5.56 -1.90
C TRP A 99 -7.97 4.59 -3.02
N VAL A 100 -8.29 4.99 -4.24
CA VAL A 100 -7.80 4.37 -5.47
C VAL A 100 -6.58 5.15 -5.94
N LEU A 101 -5.49 4.43 -6.21
CA LEU A 101 -4.18 5.00 -6.51
C LEU A 101 -3.76 4.59 -7.92
N LYS A 102 -3.78 5.53 -8.86
CA LYS A 102 -3.51 5.26 -10.26
C LYS A 102 -2.25 5.97 -10.72
N LEU A 103 -1.27 5.18 -11.15
CA LEU A 103 -0.08 5.72 -11.82
C LEU A 103 -0.42 6.12 -13.27
N PRO A 104 0.33 7.07 -13.85
CA PRO A 104 0.26 7.30 -15.28
C PRO A 104 0.79 6.07 -16.05
N PRO A 105 0.49 5.95 -17.36
CA PRO A 105 1.09 4.92 -18.21
C PRO A 105 2.62 4.95 -18.16
N LEU A 106 3.24 3.77 -18.17
CA LEU A 106 4.70 3.67 -18.25
C LEU A 106 5.19 4.17 -19.62
N PRO A 107 6.33 4.87 -19.69
CA PRO A 107 6.86 5.43 -20.94
C PRO A 107 7.34 4.37 -21.93
N ASP A 108 7.75 3.20 -21.43
CA ASP A 108 8.29 2.09 -22.22
C ASP A 108 7.52 0.78 -21.95
N PRO A 109 7.61 -0.22 -22.84
CA PRO A 109 7.08 -1.55 -22.58
C PRO A 109 7.72 -2.17 -21.32
N VAL A 110 6.90 -2.90 -20.57
CA VAL A 110 7.38 -3.67 -19.40
C VAL A 110 8.44 -4.67 -19.85
N MET A 111 9.63 -4.57 -19.24
CA MET A 111 10.73 -5.52 -19.45
C MET A 111 10.60 -6.74 -18.53
N SER A 112 10.36 -6.50 -17.23
CA SER A 112 10.15 -7.58 -16.26
C SER A 112 9.37 -7.08 -15.04
N PRO A 113 8.20 -7.66 -14.70
CA PRO A 113 7.47 -7.28 -13.49
C PRO A 113 8.05 -7.93 -12.21
N VAL A 114 9.04 -8.80 -12.35
CA VAL A 114 9.59 -9.57 -11.22
C VAL A 114 10.29 -8.64 -10.23
N GLY A 115 9.92 -8.73 -8.96
CA GLY A 115 10.48 -7.89 -7.90
C GLY A 115 9.83 -6.50 -7.77
N ALA A 116 8.86 -6.14 -8.62
CA ALA A 116 8.12 -4.86 -8.49
C ALA A 116 7.35 -4.75 -7.17
N GLY A 117 6.87 -5.90 -6.67
CA GLY A 117 6.27 -5.99 -5.35
C GLY A 117 7.24 -5.67 -4.22
N ASP A 118 8.49 -6.10 -4.33
CA ASP A 118 9.54 -5.86 -3.33
C ASP A 118 10.02 -4.41 -3.38
N ALA A 119 10.24 -3.87 -4.58
CA ALA A 119 10.54 -2.46 -4.79
C ALA A 119 9.44 -1.56 -4.18
N THR A 120 8.18 -1.91 -4.41
CA THR A 120 7.02 -1.21 -3.81
C THR A 120 7.09 -1.23 -2.29
N ALA A 121 7.31 -2.40 -1.68
CA ALA A 121 7.35 -2.54 -0.22
C ALA A 121 8.52 -1.76 0.41
N ALA A 122 9.72 -1.89 -0.17
CA ALA A 122 10.92 -1.22 0.32
C ALA A 122 10.81 0.31 0.21
N ALA A 123 10.37 0.83 -0.94
CA ALA A 123 10.20 2.26 -1.14
C ALA A 123 9.06 2.83 -0.27
N THR A 124 7.96 2.09 -0.09
CA THR A 124 6.89 2.47 0.84
C THR A 124 7.43 2.61 2.26
N PHE A 125 8.17 1.61 2.75
CA PHE A 125 8.73 1.64 4.09
C PHE A 125 9.69 2.82 4.26
N HIS A 126 10.60 3.04 3.31
CA HIS A 126 11.53 4.16 3.34
C HIS A 126 10.83 5.52 3.36
N ALA A 127 9.89 5.75 2.45
CA ALA A 127 9.13 7.00 2.37
C ALA A 127 8.28 7.23 3.62
N TRP A 128 7.69 6.18 4.18
CA TRP A 128 6.88 6.29 5.39
C TRP A 128 7.72 6.69 6.60
N GLN A 129 8.93 6.13 6.76
CA GLN A 129 9.86 6.54 7.82
C GLN A 129 10.25 8.01 7.71
N LEU A 130 10.52 8.50 6.49
CA LEU A 130 10.82 9.91 6.26
C LEU A 130 9.62 10.80 6.61
N LEU A 131 8.43 10.47 6.13
CA LEU A 131 7.21 11.24 6.39
C LEU A 131 6.79 11.20 7.87
N ALA A 132 7.06 10.11 8.58
CA ALA A 132 6.81 10.02 10.02
C ALA A 132 7.78 10.86 10.85
N SER A 133 8.99 11.10 10.34
CA SER A 133 10.00 11.94 10.99
C SER A 133 9.86 13.44 10.65
N SER A 134 9.18 13.74 9.56
CA SER A 134 8.85 15.10 9.15
C SER A 134 7.63 15.58 9.95
N ASP A 135 7.86 16.38 10.98
CA ASP A 135 6.84 16.98 11.84
C ASP A 135 6.08 18.11 11.11
N ASP A 136 5.59 17.84 9.89
CA ASP A 136 4.84 18.79 9.08
C ASP A 136 3.39 18.83 9.59
N GLY A 137 3.18 19.53 10.70
CA GLY A 137 1.89 19.84 11.30
C GLY A 137 1.02 20.76 10.45
N MET A 138 0.60 20.34 9.25
CA MET A 138 -0.21 21.17 8.35
C MET A 138 -1.42 20.45 7.71
N SER A 139 -2.61 20.91 8.14
CA SER A 139 -3.93 20.97 7.46
C SER A 139 -4.85 19.72 7.42
N GLU A 140 -6.15 19.98 7.64
CA GLU A 140 -7.28 19.02 7.64
C GLU A 140 -7.58 18.35 6.27
N GLN A 141 -6.75 18.55 5.24
CA GLN A 141 -6.98 18.04 3.87
C GLN A 141 -5.78 17.32 3.26
N THR A 142 -4.70 17.07 4.02
CA THR A 142 -3.55 16.32 3.52
C THR A 142 -3.80 14.83 3.50
N LEU A 143 -3.51 14.19 2.37
CA LEU A 143 -3.53 12.74 2.19
C LEU A 143 -2.71 12.04 3.29
N PRO A 144 -3.19 10.94 3.90
CA PRO A 144 -2.46 10.27 4.98
C PRO A 144 -1.03 9.88 4.56
N ALA A 145 -0.07 10.02 5.48
CA ALA A 145 1.35 9.76 5.20
C ALA A 145 1.58 8.33 4.66
N ALA A 146 0.88 7.34 5.20
CA ALA A 146 0.92 5.96 4.72
C ALA A 146 0.43 5.82 3.27
N VAL A 147 -0.63 6.53 2.88
CA VAL A 147 -1.16 6.50 1.50
C VAL A 147 -0.16 7.20 0.56
N ARG A 148 0.38 8.35 0.95
CA ARG A 148 1.45 9.04 0.18
C ARG A 148 2.68 8.15 -0.02
N ALA A 149 3.16 7.52 1.06
CA ALA A 149 4.30 6.61 1.02
C ALA A 149 4.02 5.41 0.11
N PHE A 150 2.82 4.83 0.18
CA PHE A 150 2.46 3.72 -0.67
C PHE A 150 2.32 4.12 -2.14
N THR A 151 1.79 5.30 -2.46
CA THR A 151 1.78 5.81 -3.84
C THR A 151 3.19 5.98 -4.39
N PHE A 152 4.14 6.46 -3.59
CA PHE A 152 5.56 6.48 -3.98
C PHE A 152 6.12 5.07 -4.18
N GLY A 153 5.75 4.13 -3.30
CA GLY A 153 6.06 2.72 -3.48
C GLY A 153 5.57 2.16 -4.82
N LEU A 154 4.30 2.40 -5.17
CA LEU A 154 3.74 1.99 -6.45
C LEU A 154 4.56 2.55 -7.61
N ALA A 155 4.92 3.83 -7.56
CA ALA A 155 5.74 4.48 -8.59
C ALA A 155 7.12 3.82 -8.74
N CYS A 156 7.77 3.45 -7.63
CA CYS A 156 9.03 2.70 -7.66
C CYS A 156 8.84 1.28 -8.22
N GLY A 157 7.75 0.60 -7.86
CA GLY A 157 7.37 -0.69 -8.44
C GLY A 157 7.17 -0.61 -9.95
N GLY A 158 6.42 0.39 -10.42
CA GLY A 158 6.20 0.65 -11.85
C GLY A 158 7.48 0.96 -12.60
N ALA A 159 8.36 1.80 -12.04
CA ALA A 159 9.66 2.09 -12.62
C ALA A 159 10.56 0.85 -12.67
N SER A 160 10.48 -0.05 -11.68
CA SER A 160 11.26 -1.28 -11.66
C SER A 160 10.85 -2.26 -12.77
N CYS A 161 9.61 -2.19 -13.23
CA CYS A 161 9.13 -2.98 -14.36
C CYS A 161 9.85 -2.67 -15.68
N LEU A 162 10.54 -1.52 -15.76
CA LEU A 162 11.30 -1.06 -16.92
C LEU A 162 12.80 -1.34 -16.79
N THR A 163 13.19 -2.31 -15.96
CA THR A 163 14.56 -2.79 -15.89
C THR A 163 14.61 -4.31 -16.09
N SER A 164 15.78 -4.83 -16.46
CA SER A 164 16.00 -6.28 -16.59
C SER A 164 16.43 -6.94 -15.27
N GLN A 165 16.76 -6.14 -14.26
CA GLN A 165 17.18 -6.60 -12.94
C GLN A 165 15.99 -6.50 -11.97
N ASN A 166 15.84 -7.50 -11.10
CA ASN A 166 14.72 -7.50 -10.16
C ASN A 166 14.88 -6.37 -9.13
N SER A 167 13.79 -5.62 -8.91
CA SER A 167 13.72 -4.56 -7.89
C SER A 167 14.68 -3.37 -8.06
N GLU A 168 15.38 -3.26 -9.20
CA GLU A 168 16.13 -2.06 -9.58
C GLU A 168 15.23 -1.10 -10.35
N PHE A 169 15.40 0.21 -10.15
CA PHE A 169 14.62 1.24 -10.84
C PHE A 169 15.39 2.55 -10.99
N ASP A 170 15.03 3.35 -11.99
CA ASP A 170 15.48 4.73 -12.10
C ASP A 170 14.67 5.63 -11.16
N LEU A 171 15.36 6.32 -10.26
CA LEU A 171 14.72 7.18 -9.26
C LEU A 171 14.01 8.40 -9.86
N ASN A 172 14.55 8.99 -10.93
CA ASN A 172 13.94 10.16 -11.55
C ASN A 172 12.63 9.78 -12.24
N LEU A 173 12.60 8.61 -12.88
CA LEU A 173 11.37 8.04 -13.42
C LEU A 173 10.36 7.78 -12.32
N ALA A 174 10.76 7.12 -11.22
CA ALA A 174 9.85 6.86 -10.10
C ALA A 174 9.25 8.15 -9.53
N LEU A 175 10.06 9.21 -9.37
CA LEU A 175 9.57 10.53 -8.93
C LEU A 175 8.60 11.15 -9.95
N SER A 176 8.88 11.02 -11.25
CA SER A 176 7.97 11.49 -12.29
C SER A 176 6.62 10.77 -12.24
N LEU A 177 6.63 9.43 -12.12
CA LEU A 177 5.42 8.62 -11.99
C LEU A 177 4.63 9.01 -10.73
N PHE A 178 5.32 9.21 -9.61
CA PHE A 178 4.70 9.60 -8.35
C PHE A 178 4.02 10.98 -8.43
N HIS A 179 4.69 11.99 -8.98
CA HIS A 179 4.12 13.34 -9.12
C HIS A 179 2.94 13.41 -10.10
N SER A 180 2.85 12.46 -11.04
CA SER A 180 1.75 12.33 -11.99
C SER A 180 0.67 11.35 -11.54
N ALA A 181 0.76 10.78 -10.33
CA ALA A 181 -0.23 9.83 -9.84
C ALA A 181 -1.56 10.52 -9.53
N GLU A 182 -2.66 9.87 -9.93
CA GLU A 182 -4.02 10.25 -9.60
C GLU A 182 -4.44 9.51 -8.32
N ILE A 183 -4.96 10.25 -7.34
CA ILE A 183 -5.38 9.72 -6.04
C ILE A 183 -6.81 10.17 -5.79
N THR A 184 -7.73 9.21 -5.66
CA THR A 184 -9.16 9.49 -5.49
C THR A 184 -9.69 8.78 -4.25
N GLU A 185 -10.22 9.54 -3.30
CA GLU A 185 -11.00 9.00 -2.17
C GLU A 185 -12.38 8.56 -2.67
N GLN A 186 -12.86 7.41 -2.19
CA GLN A 186 -14.10 6.76 -2.63
C GLN A 186 -15.10 6.62 -1.48
#